data_AF-D1J7F1-F1
#
_entry.id   AF-D1J7F1-F1
#
_cell.length_a   1.000
_cell.length_b   1.000
_cell.length_c   1.000
_cell.angle_alpha   90.00
_cell.angle_beta   90.00
_cell.angle_gamma   90.00
#
_symmetry.space_group_name_H-M   'P 1'
#
loop_
_entity.id
_entity.type
_entity.pdbx_description
1 polymer ?
#
loop_
_entity_poly.entity_id
_entity_poly.type
_entity_poly.pdbx_seq_one_letter_code
_entity_poly.pdbx_strand_id
1 'polypeptide(L)'
;MKDLKNYIDDIDNLNSFLLNQDQKKLIKEILVNTNNSNKENLDNVFQLLIQRVKTGFVFDVAPSVDAKQIAILKKQEKLSFTNDLLNTNKNTLIIGENYDALKNLLVIERQKEQIGGGGL
;
A
#
# COMPACT_ATOMS: atom_id res chain seq x y z
N MET A 1 -37.42 -2.44 5.04
CA MET A 1 -36.00 -2.67 5.37
C MET A 1 -35.41 -3.48 4.22
N LYS A 2 -34.29 -3.06 3.62
CA LYS A 2 -33.68 -3.83 2.52
C LYS A 2 -33.13 -5.15 3.05
N ASP A 3 -33.29 -6.23 2.30
CA ASP A 3 -32.68 -7.53 2.60
C ASP A 3 -31.23 -7.59 2.11
N LEU A 4 -30.45 -8.53 2.64
CA LEU A 4 -29.04 -8.76 2.28
C LEU A 4 -28.82 -8.82 0.75
N LYS A 5 -29.73 -9.45 0.00
CA LYS A 5 -29.66 -9.53 -1.46
C LYS A 5 -29.63 -8.14 -2.10
N ASN A 6 -30.51 -7.23 -1.65
CA ASN A 6 -30.58 -5.87 -2.19
C ASN A 6 -29.27 -5.11 -1.95
N TYR A 7 -28.62 -5.30 -0.80
CA TYR A 7 -27.33 -4.65 -0.51
C TYR A 7 -26.16 -5.22 -1.33
N ILE A 8 -26.16 -6.53 -1.57
CA ILE A 8 -25.17 -7.18 -2.44
C ILE A 8 -25.31 -6.65 -3.87
N ASP A 9 -26.55 -6.55 -4.38
CA ASP A 9 -26.84 -6.02 -5.70
C ASP A 9 -26.42 -4.55 -5.81
N ASP A 10 -26.67 -3.73 -4.78
CA ASP A 10 -26.20 -2.34 -4.73
C ASP A 10 -24.66 -2.28 -4.87
N ILE A 11 -23.91 -3.16 -4.19
CA ILE A 11 -22.44 -3.20 -4.26
C ILE A 11 -21.94 -3.67 -5.63
N ASP A 12 -22.62 -4.62 -6.25
CA ASP A 12 -22.26 -5.10 -7.58
C ASP A 12 -22.42 -4.01 -8.63
N ASN A 13 -23.50 -3.23 -8.53
CA ASN A 13 -23.80 -2.11 -9.42
C ASN A 13 -22.95 -0.85 -9.16
N LEU A 14 -22.20 -0.77 -8.05
CA LEU A 14 -21.29 0.34 -7.82
C LEU A 14 -20.16 0.35 -8.87
N ASN A 15 -19.82 1.54 -9.36
CA ASN A 15 -18.75 1.72 -10.34
C ASN A 15 -17.42 1.18 -9.80
N SER A 16 -16.66 0.46 -10.63
CA SER A 16 -15.31 -0.03 -10.32
C SER A 16 -14.32 1.07 -9.94
N PHE A 17 -14.58 2.32 -10.32
CA PHE A 17 -13.82 3.49 -9.89
C PHE A 17 -14.00 3.79 -8.39
N LEU A 18 -15.16 3.47 -7.82
CA LEU A 18 -15.47 3.72 -6.41
C LEU A 18 -15.02 2.58 -5.50
N LEU A 19 -15.14 1.35 -5.98
CA LEU A 19 -14.74 0.13 -5.27
C LEU A 19 -14.09 -0.85 -6.24
N ASN A 20 -12.85 -1.26 -5.93
CA ASN A 20 -12.19 -2.33 -6.66
C ASN A 20 -12.79 -3.71 -6.30
N GLN A 21 -12.43 -4.74 -7.05
CA GLN A 21 -13.00 -6.08 -6.88
C GLN A 21 -12.74 -6.68 -5.48
N ASP A 22 -11.55 -6.47 -4.91
CA ASP A 22 -11.20 -6.99 -3.58
C ASP A 22 -12.00 -6.28 -2.48
N GLN A 23 -12.20 -4.97 -2.61
CA GLN A 23 -13.03 -4.19 -1.70
C GLN A 23 -14.50 -4.62 -1.79
N LYS A 24 -15.03 -4.83 -2.99
CA LYS A 24 -16.39 -5.35 -3.19
C LYS A 24 -16.55 -6.70 -2.50
N LYS A 25 -15.58 -7.61 -2.66
CA LYS A 25 -15.60 -8.93 -2.02
C LYS A 25 -15.60 -8.82 -0.50
N LEU A 26 -14.70 -8.01 0.07
CA LEU A 26 -14.62 -7.80 1.52
C LEU A 26 -15.91 -7.22 2.11
N ILE A 27 -16.51 -6.22 1.44
CA ILE A 27 -17.76 -5.61 1.89
C ILE A 27 -18.89 -6.65 1.91
N LYS A 28 -18.99 -7.51 0.89
CA LYS A 28 -19.99 -8.61 0.87
C LYS A 28 -19.78 -9.59 2.02
N GLU A 29 -18.55 -10.00 2.31
CA GLU A 29 -18.24 -10.89 3.43
C GLU A 29 -18.65 -10.28 4.78
N ILE A 30 -18.38 -8.99 4.99
CA ILE A 30 -18.80 -8.26 6.19
C ILE A 30 -20.34 -8.26 6.30
N LEU A 31 -21.06 -7.95 5.22
CA LEU A 31 -22.52 -7.92 5.24
C LEU A 31 -23.15 -9.30 5.50
N VAL A 32 -22.60 -10.37 4.93
CA VAL A 32 -23.04 -11.75 5.20
C VAL A 32 -22.85 -12.07 6.69
N ASN A 33 -21.67 -11.77 7.24
CA ASN A 33 -21.38 -12.00 8.65
C ASN A 33 -22.27 -11.15 9.58
N THR A 34 -22.52 -9.89 9.25
CA THR A 34 -23.45 -9.03 10.00
C THR A 34 -24.87 -9.56 9.92
N ASN A 35 -25.34 -10.00 8.76
CA ASN A 35 -26.69 -10.57 8.62
C ASN A 35 -26.87 -11.85 9.45
N ASN A 36 -25.83 -12.68 9.57
CA ASN A 36 -25.86 -13.91 10.37
C ASN A 36 -25.79 -13.64 11.87
N SER A 37 -24.99 -12.67 12.31
CA SER A 37 -24.74 -12.40 13.73
C SER A 37 -25.68 -11.36 14.34
N ASN A 38 -26.07 -10.35 13.58
CA ASN A 38 -26.89 -9.23 14.05
C ASN A 38 -27.58 -8.50 12.89
N LYS A 39 -28.72 -9.06 12.45
CA LYS A 39 -29.50 -8.55 11.31
C LYS A 39 -29.99 -7.10 11.50
N GLU A 40 -30.26 -6.68 12.73
CA GLU A 40 -30.76 -5.33 13.03
C GLU A 40 -29.73 -4.24 12.68
N ASN A 41 -28.44 -4.56 12.76
CA ASN A 41 -27.35 -3.64 12.44
C ASN A 41 -26.95 -3.64 10.96
N LEU A 42 -27.60 -4.45 10.11
CA LEU A 42 -27.20 -4.60 8.71
C LEU A 42 -27.23 -3.28 7.93
N ASP A 43 -28.26 -2.46 8.15
CA ASP A 43 -28.39 -1.15 7.48
C ASP A 43 -27.30 -0.17 7.97
N ASN A 44 -27.06 -0.12 9.28
CA ASN A 44 -26.01 0.73 9.87
C ASN A 44 -24.62 0.38 9.34
N VAL A 45 -24.31 -0.92 9.24
CA VAL A 45 -23.03 -1.41 8.71
C VAL A 45 -22.90 -1.07 7.22
N PHE A 46 -23.96 -1.25 6.43
CA PHE A 46 -23.95 -0.86 5.03
C PHE A 46 -23.70 0.65 4.84
N GLN A 47 -24.40 1.50 5.60
CA GLN A 47 -24.20 2.96 5.54
C GLN A 47 -22.77 3.35 5.86
N LEU A 48 -22.15 2.73 6.88
CA LEU A 48 -20.76 2.99 7.25
C LEU A 48 -19.77 2.59 6.14
N LEU A 49 -19.96 1.41 5.53
CA LEU A 49 -19.09 0.91 4.47
C LEU A 49 -19.17 1.79 3.20
N ILE A 50 -20.37 2.27 2.86
CA ILE A 50 -20.57 3.18 1.72
C ILE A 50 -20.17 4.62 2.03
N GLN A 51 -20.26 5.08 3.27
CA GLN A 51 -19.81 6.43 3.65
C GLN A 51 -18.32 6.61 3.39
N ARG A 52 -17.49 5.57 3.58
CA ARG A 52 -16.06 5.57 3.18
C ARG A 52 -15.87 5.89 1.69
N VAL A 53 -16.75 5.40 0.83
CA VAL A 53 -16.72 5.69 -0.61
C VAL A 53 -17.04 7.15 -0.86
N LYS A 54 -18.00 7.72 -0.12
CA LYS A 54 -18.43 9.12 -0.25
C LYS A 54 -17.39 10.12 0.28
N THR A 55 -16.57 9.74 1.26
CA THR A 55 -15.54 10.61 1.84
C THR A 55 -14.26 10.70 1.01
N GLY A 56 -14.19 10.01 -0.15
CA GLY A 56 -13.10 10.20 -1.11
C GLY A 56 -11.78 9.54 -0.73
N PHE A 57 -11.75 8.63 0.26
CA PHE A 57 -10.62 7.73 0.50
C PHE A 57 -10.59 6.59 -0.56
N VAL A 58 -10.55 6.98 -1.82
CA VAL A 58 -10.30 6.08 -2.95
C VAL A 58 -8.81 6.18 -3.22
N PHE A 59 -8.07 5.12 -2.92
CA PHE A 59 -6.71 5.00 -3.42
C PHE A 59 -6.84 4.71 -4.92
N ASP A 60 -6.31 5.60 -5.77
CA ASP A 60 -6.10 5.27 -7.17
C ASP A 60 -5.36 3.94 -7.28
N VAL A 61 -5.61 3.22 -8.38
CA VAL A 61 -4.87 2.00 -8.69
C VAL A 61 -3.39 2.33 -8.60
N ALA A 62 -2.73 1.73 -7.60
CA ALA A 62 -1.30 1.88 -7.44
C ALA A 62 -0.63 1.43 -8.75
N PRO A 63 0.34 2.19 -9.29
CA PRO A 63 1.04 1.79 -10.50
C PRO A 63 1.52 0.35 -10.38
N SER A 64 1.19 -0.48 -11.38
CA SER A 64 1.55 -1.89 -11.36
C SER A 64 3.07 -2.01 -11.35
N VAL A 65 3.61 -2.58 -10.28
CA VAL A 65 5.04 -2.83 -10.16
C VAL A 65 5.43 -3.87 -11.22
N ASP A 66 6.32 -3.52 -12.15
CA ASP A 66 6.85 -4.50 -13.09
C ASP A 66 7.76 -5.48 -12.34
N ALA A 67 7.20 -6.64 -12.00
CA ALA A 67 7.91 -7.69 -11.26
C ALA A 67 9.05 -8.35 -12.06
N LYS A 68 9.19 -8.07 -13.36
CA LYS A 68 10.25 -8.63 -14.21
C LYS A 68 11.50 -7.76 -14.25
N GLN A 69 11.42 -6.52 -13.77
CA GLN A 69 12.54 -5.59 -13.79
C GLN A 69 13.33 -5.65 -12.48
N ILE A 70 14.66 -5.59 -12.58
CA ILE A 70 15.57 -5.45 -11.46
C ILE A 70 16.27 -4.09 -11.58
N ALA A 71 16.21 -3.29 -10.53
CA ALA A 71 16.92 -2.02 -10.41
C ALA A 71 18.05 -2.16 -9.37
N ILE A 72 19.22 -1.62 -9.68
CA ILE A 72 20.43 -1.70 -8.84
C ILE A 72 20.96 -0.29 -8.60
N LEU A 73 21.31 0.03 -7.34
CA LEU A 73 21.99 1.28 -7.01
C LEU A 73 23.48 1.21 -7.39
N LYS A 74 23.95 2.21 -8.12
CA LYS A 74 25.36 2.37 -8.49
C LYS A 74 25.87 3.73 -8.05
N LYS A 75 26.98 3.74 -7.30
CA LYS A 75 27.65 4.98 -6.88
C LYS A 75 28.25 5.71 -8.09
N GLN A 76 28.03 7.02 -8.16
CA GLN A 76 28.60 7.87 -9.19
C GLN A 76 29.89 8.54 -8.69
N GLU A 77 31.03 7.88 -8.87
CA GLU A 77 32.31 8.31 -8.30
C GLU A 77 32.72 9.73 -8.75
N LYS A 78 32.46 10.11 -10.01
CA LYS A 78 32.86 11.42 -10.54
C LYS A 78 32.13 12.61 -9.92
N LEU A 79 30.91 12.39 -9.43
CA LEU A 79 30.07 13.42 -8.81
C LEU A 79 29.97 13.23 -7.29
N SER A 80 30.65 12.22 -6.76
CA SER A 80 30.72 11.99 -5.33
C SER A 80 31.83 12.86 -4.74
N PHE A 81 31.58 13.42 -3.56
CA PHE A 81 32.63 14.09 -2.81
C PHE A 81 33.69 13.06 -2.41
N THR A 82 34.93 13.26 -2.87
CA THR A 82 36.06 12.35 -2.60
C THR A 82 36.93 12.81 -1.43
N ASN A 83 36.74 14.04 -0.95
CA ASN A 83 37.61 14.69 0.04
C ASN A 83 37.14 14.46 1.49
N ASP A 84 36.80 13.21 1.81
CA ASP A 84 36.23 12.83 3.10
C ASP A 84 37.31 12.19 3.98
N LEU A 85 38.27 13.00 4.45
CA LEU A 85 39.24 12.61 5.49
C LEU A 85 38.56 12.12 6.78
N LEU A 86 37.23 12.33 6.92
CA LEU A 86 36.43 11.91 8.06
C LEU A 86 35.18 11.08 7.69
N ASN A 87 34.92 10.80 6.40
CA ASN A 87 33.75 10.02 5.95
C ASN A 87 32.43 10.52 6.60
N THR A 88 32.25 11.84 6.70
CA THR A 88 31.17 12.49 7.50
C THR A 88 29.97 12.92 6.66
N ASN A 89 29.96 12.66 5.36
CA ASN A 89 28.84 13.07 4.51
C ASN A 89 27.55 12.29 4.84
N LYS A 90 26.69 12.93 5.64
CA LYS A 90 25.38 12.39 6.08
C LYS A 90 24.30 12.44 5.00
N ASN A 91 24.52 13.22 3.95
CA ASN A 91 23.52 13.48 2.91
C ASN A 91 23.87 12.71 1.65
N THR A 92 22.90 11.98 1.09
CA THR A 92 23.05 11.22 -0.16
C THR A 92 21.97 11.63 -1.15
N LEU A 93 22.36 11.93 -2.40
CA LEU A 93 21.43 12.11 -3.51
C LEU A 93 21.34 10.82 -4.32
N ILE A 94 20.12 10.33 -4.53
CA ILE A 94 19.83 9.16 -5.36
C ILE A 94 18.99 9.63 -6.54
N ILE A 95 19.33 9.18 -7.75
CA ILE A 95 18.64 9.55 -8.99
C ILE A 95 18.02 8.26 -9.57
N GLY A 96 16.70 8.25 -9.72
CA GLY A 96 15.93 7.12 -10.24
C GLY A 96 14.48 7.13 -9.74
N GLU A 97 13.72 6.08 -10.07
CA GLU A 97 12.37 5.87 -9.54
C GLU A 97 12.40 5.66 -8.02
N ASN A 98 11.54 6.37 -7.29
CA ASN A 98 11.53 6.36 -5.83
C ASN A 98 11.28 4.96 -5.24
N TYR A 99 10.38 4.19 -5.87
CA TYR A 99 10.06 2.83 -5.43
C TYR A 99 11.30 1.91 -5.45
N ASP A 100 12.04 1.94 -6.56
CA ASP A 100 13.24 1.11 -6.75
C ASP A 100 14.39 1.53 -5.84
N ALA A 101 14.58 2.84 -5.68
CA ALA A 101 15.57 3.40 -4.76
C ALA A 101 15.32 2.94 -3.32
N LEU A 102 14.09 3.10 -2.83
CA LEU A 102 13.70 2.70 -1.47
C LEU A 102 13.85 1.19 -1.24
N LYS A 103 13.47 0.37 -2.24
CA LYS A 103 13.60 -1.10 -2.14
C LYS A 103 15.07 -1.53 -2.03
N ASN A 104 15.97 -0.88 -2.78
CA ASN A 104 17.40 -1.13 -2.67
C ASN A 104 17.99 -0.64 -1.34
N LEU A 105 17.61 0.55 -0.88
CA LEU A 105 18.05 1.10 0.41
C LEU A 105 17.68 0.19 1.59
N LEU A 106 16.49 -0.39 1.55
CA LEU A 106 16.02 -1.32 2.57
C LEU A 106 16.91 -2.59 2.68
N VAL A 107 17.47 -3.06 1.56
CA VAL A 107 18.43 -4.16 1.57
C VAL A 107 19.76 -3.72 2.17
N ILE A 108 20.25 -2.53 1.81
CA ILE A 108 21.51 -1.98 2.32
C ILE A 108 21.46 -1.80 3.84
N GLU A 109 20.39 -1.19 4.37
CA GLU A 109 20.25 -0.98 5.82
C GLU A 109 20.13 -2.30 6.59
N ARG A 110 19.39 -3.28 6.07
CA ARG A 110 19.34 -4.63 6.67
C ARG A 110 20.72 -5.29 6.74
N GLN A 111 21.55 -5.11 5.71
CA GLN A 111 22.92 -5.62 5.72
C GLN A 111 23.79 -4.91 6.75
N LYS A 112 23.64 -3.58 6.90
CA LYS A 112 24.34 -2.82 7.94
C LYS A 112 23.94 -3.27 9.34
N GLU A 113 22.65 -3.53 9.59
CA GLU A 113 22.18 -4.07 10.88
C GLU A 113 22.78 -5.46 11.17
N GLN A 114 22.88 -6.33 10.17
CA GLN A 114 23.48 -7.66 10.33
C GLN A 114 25.00 -7.58 10.58
N ILE A 115 25.69 -6.66 9.94
CA ILE A 115 27.13 -6.46 10.11
C ILE A 115 27.42 -5.72 11.44
N GLY A 116 26.57 -4.77 11.82
CA GLY A 116 26.67 -4.01 13.07
C GLY A 116 26.24 -4.79 14.31
N GLY A 117 25.44 -5.87 14.16
CA GLY A 117 25.07 -6.79 15.24
C GLY A 117 26.09 -7.89 15.54
N GLY A 118 27.22 -7.92 14.82
CA GLY A 118 28.30 -8.91 14.97
C GLY A 118 29.60 -8.35 15.55
N GLY A 119 29.58 -7.15 16.14
CA GLY A 119 30.73 -6.54 16.81
C GLY A 119 30.46 -6.39 18.30
N LEU A 120 31.34 -7.01 19.11
CA LEU A 120 31.53 -6.93 20.56
C LEU A 120 31.12 -5.60 21.21
#